data_AF-A0A3D5K702-F1
#
_entry.id   AF-A0A3D5K702-F1
#
_cell.length_a   1.000
_cell.length_b   1.000
_cell.length_c   1.000
_cell.angle_alpha   90.00
_cell.angle_beta   90.00
_cell.angle_gamma   90.00
#
_symmetry.space_group_name_H-M   'P 1'
#
loop_
_entity.id
_entity.type
_entity.pdbx_description
1 polymer ?
#
loop_
_entity_poly.entity_id
_entity_poly.type
_entity_poly.pdbx_seq_one_letter_code
_entity_poly.pdbx_strand_id
1 'polypeptide(L)'
;MDLTDLDIADSVLELIGKTPMVRLSRMGAGLACPVVIKLETTNPGGSSKDRPAVAMIDAAEKAGLLAPGGTIIEPTSGNTGVGLAIVAAQRGYKCVFVMTDKVSTEKVSLLRAYGAEVVVCSVAVPPEDPQSYYSTAERLMNETPGAFQPNQYFNPANPQAHYETTGPEIWEQTKGRITHFVAGAGTGGTISGVGRYLKEQNPNVTIVVGDPEGSVYSGGSGRPYLVEGVGEDFWPDTYHPDVVDATVPVSDADSFAMAHRVTREEGLLIGGSGGTAVAAALEVAAGLTADDLVVVLVPDSGRGYLTKVFDDGWMATMGFDRVDGTVISDLLETRVGDLPELIYVSPEDTVRDAALTMRKYGVSQIAVAKGEMPLSAAEVIGSVSELWLMTQSYQSDEILDKPVEDVMQTALPTIGAGEPIDRAAELLEHAPALLVLEGGRPRTIVSRTDLLGFLSPHAERT
;
A
#
# COMPACT_ATOMS: atom_id res chain seq x y z
N MET A 1 -33.97 -28.87 -15.10
CA MET A 1 -32.99 -29.80 -15.71
C MET A 1 -32.04 -30.14 -14.59
N ASP A 2 -31.76 -31.42 -14.36
CA ASP A 2 -30.72 -31.81 -13.41
C ASP A 2 -29.37 -31.44 -14.02
N LEU A 3 -28.52 -30.75 -13.27
CA LEU A 3 -27.20 -30.29 -13.69
C LEU A 3 -26.07 -31.01 -12.95
N THR A 4 -26.39 -31.95 -12.06
CA THR A 4 -25.43 -32.53 -11.10
C THR A 4 -24.35 -33.42 -11.72
N ASP A 5 -24.53 -33.88 -12.97
CA ASP A 5 -23.54 -34.65 -13.73
C ASP A 5 -22.69 -33.79 -14.69
N LEU A 6 -22.93 -32.48 -14.74
CA LEU A 6 -22.22 -31.53 -15.58
C LEU A 6 -21.19 -30.71 -14.78
N ASP A 7 -20.13 -30.27 -15.44
CA ASP A 7 -19.11 -29.39 -14.85
C ASP A 7 -19.57 -27.92 -14.91
N ILE A 8 -20.63 -27.60 -14.15
CA ILE A 8 -21.25 -26.27 -14.07
C ILE A 8 -21.38 -25.89 -12.59
N ALA A 9 -20.81 -24.75 -12.22
CA ALA A 9 -20.95 -24.19 -10.87
C ALA A 9 -22.34 -23.58 -10.66
N ASP A 10 -22.96 -23.81 -9.50
CA ASP A 10 -24.27 -23.26 -9.15
C ASP A 10 -24.19 -21.78 -8.76
N SER A 11 -23.02 -21.33 -8.32
CA SER A 11 -22.77 -19.93 -8.00
C SER A 11 -21.35 -19.51 -8.32
N VAL A 12 -21.14 -18.20 -8.45
CA VAL A 12 -19.79 -17.63 -8.59
C VAL A 12 -18.91 -17.92 -7.36
N LEU A 13 -19.49 -18.20 -6.19
CA LEU A 13 -18.73 -18.53 -4.99
C LEU A 13 -18.03 -19.88 -5.10
N GLU A 14 -18.59 -20.84 -5.84
CA GLU A 14 -17.96 -22.15 -6.09
C GLU A 14 -16.75 -22.07 -7.02
N LEU A 15 -16.60 -20.94 -7.73
CA LEU A 15 -15.44 -20.64 -8.58
C LEU A 15 -14.31 -19.95 -7.80
N ILE A 16 -14.49 -19.67 -6.50
CA ILE A 16 -13.42 -19.17 -5.63
C ILE A 16 -12.49 -20.34 -5.29
N GLY A 17 -11.19 -20.13 -5.51
CA GLY A 17 -10.15 -21.11 -5.29
C GLY A 17 -9.78 -21.89 -6.55
N LYS A 18 -9.10 -23.04 -6.35
CA LYS A 18 -8.55 -23.88 -7.43
C LYS A 18 -7.73 -23.08 -8.45
N THR A 19 -7.03 -22.06 -7.97
CA THR A 19 -6.32 -21.11 -8.81
C THR A 19 -5.09 -21.78 -9.45
N PRO A 20 -4.72 -21.41 -10.69
CA PRO A 20 -3.63 -22.07 -11.39
C PRO A 20 -2.28 -21.68 -10.82
N MET A 21 -1.28 -22.51 -11.13
CA MET A 21 0.13 -22.17 -10.93
C MET A 21 0.84 -22.03 -12.27
N VAL A 22 1.73 -21.04 -12.36
CA VAL A 22 2.52 -20.75 -13.57
C VAL A 22 3.99 -20.55 -13.22
N ARG A 23 4.89 -21.12 -14.00
CA ARG A 23 6.34 -20.96 -13.78
C ARG A 23 6.81 -19.61 -14.33
N LEU A 24 7.62 -18.90 -13.54
CA LEU A 24 8.40 -17.73 -13.99
C LEU A 24 9.55 -18.20 -14.90
N SER A 25 9.26 -18.35 -16.18
CA SER A 25 10.17 -19.03 -17.11
C SER A 25 11.26 -18.10 -17.64
N ARG A 26 11.00 -16.79 -17.71
CA ARG A 26 11.94 -15.79 -18.22
C ARG A 26 12.71 -15.14 -17.08
N MET A 27 12.02 -14.73 -16.03
CA MET A 27 12.63 -14.10 -14.86
C MET A 27 13.42 -15.11 -14.03
N GLY A 28 12.98 -16.38 -14.02
CA GLY A 28 13.74 -17.48 -13.42
C GLY A 28 14.85 -18.04 -14.32
N ALA A 29 15.09 -17.48 -15.51
CA ALA A 29 16.13 -17.96 -16.42
C ALA A 29 17.53 -17.65 -15.84
N GLY A 30 18.16 -18.67 -15.25
CA GLY A 30 19.47 -18.55 -14.60
C GLY A 30 19.46 -18.99 -13.13
N LEU A 31 18.29 -19.17 -12.54
CA LEU A 31 18.17 -19.78 -11.22
C LEU A 31 18.33 -21.30 -11.30
N ALA A 32 18.93 -21.89 -10.26
CA ALA A 32 19.09 -23.34 -10.18
C ALA A 32 17.74 -24.05 -9.98
N CYS A 33 16.83 -23.42 -9.23
CA CYS A 33 15.50 -23.95 -8.94
C CYS A 33 14.38 -23.27 -9.76
N PRO A 34 13.26 -23.96 -10.04
CA PRO A 34 12.04 -23.32 -10.51
C PRO A 34 11.42 -22.39 -9.45
N VAL A 35 10.99 -21.21 -9.90
CA VAL A 35 10.08 -20.33 -9.16
C VAL A 35 8.71 -20.36 -9.85
N VAL A 36 7.66 -20.61 -9.08
CA VAL A 36 6.29 -20.80 -9.57
C VAL A 36 5.34 -19.87 -8.84
N ILE A 37 4.51 -19.15 -9.58
CA ILE A 37 3.47 -18.28 -9.05
C ILE A 37 2.19 -19.07 -8.82
N LYS A 38 1.59 -18.96 -7.63
CA LYS A 38 0.19 -19.25 -7.34
C LYS A 38 -0.66 -18.02 -7.66
N LEU A 39 -1.44 -18.08 -8.74
CA LEU A 39 -2.16 -16.94 -9.31
C LEU A 39 -3.53 -16.74 -8.66
N GLU A 40 -3.59 -16.07 -7.51
CA GLU A 40 -4.87 -15.75 -6.85
C GLU A 40 -5.71 -14.70 -7.61
N THR A 41 -5.16 -14.12 -8.66
CA THR A 41 -5.83 -13.16 -9.55
C THR A 41 -6.96 -13.79 -10.37
N THR A 42 -7.05 -15.12 -10.43
CA THR A 42 -8.10 -15.83 -11.18
C THR A 42 -9.36 -16.11 -10.37
N ASN A 43 -9.37 -15.78 -9.07
CA ASN A 43 -10.61 -15.78 -8.31
C ASN A 43 -11.60 -14.77 -8.95
N PRO A 44 -12.93 -14.97 -8.82
CA PRO A 44 -13.92 -14.11 -9.47
C PRO A 44 -13.85 -12.62 -9.11
N GLY A 45 -13.50 -12.28 -7.87
CA GLY A 45 -13.22 -10.93 -7.39
C GLY A 45 -11.82 -10.43 -7.71
N GLY A 46 -10.98 -11.28 -8.30
CA GLY A 46 -9.65 -10.93 -8.81
C GLY A 46 -8.55 -10.91 -7.74
N SER A 47 -8.80 -11.48 -6.55
CA SER A 47 -7.80 -11.52 -5.47
C SER A 47 -7.92 -12.73 -4.54
N SER A 48 -6.87 -12.95 -3.73
CA SER A 48 -6.85 -13.98 -2.69
C SER A 48 -7.85 -13.76 -1.55
N LYS A 49 -8.40 -12.53 -1.43
CA LYS A 49 -9.30 -12.14 -0.34
C LYS A 49 -10.73 -12.66 -0.51
N ASP A 50 -11.06 -13.20 -1.68
CA ASP A 50 -12.33 -13.87 -1.92
C ASP A 50 -12.50 -15.09 -1.01
N ARG A 51 -11.41 -15.82 -0.75
CA ARG A 51 -11.41 -17.02 0.11
C ARG A 51 -11.78 -16.72 1.56
N PRO A 52 -11.06 -15.82 2.29
CA PRO A 52 -11.43 -15.48 3.65
C PRO A 52 -12.78 -14.76 3.72
N ALA A 53 -13.20 -14.02 2.69
CA ALA A 53 -14.53 -13.41 2.67
C ALA A 53 -15.65 -14.46 2.77
N VAL A 54 -15.58 -15.54 1.98
CA VAL A 54 -16.53 -16.67 2.08
C VAL A 54 -16.46 -17.30 3.47
N ALA A 55 -15.25 -17.66 3.93
CA ALA A 55 -15.08 -18.37 5.20
C ALA A 55 -15.57 -17.57 6.42
N MET A 56 -15.32 -16.25 6.45
CA MET A 56 -15.80 -15.38 7.54
C MET A 56 -17.32 -15.28 7.57
N ILE A 57 -17.98 -15.21 6.40
CA ILE A 57 -19.43 -15.18 6.32
C ILE A 57 -20.05 -16.54 6.65
N ASP A 58 -19.47 -17.65 6.16
CA ASP A 58 -19.91 -19.00 6.53
C ASP A 58 -19.84 -19.23 8.05
N ALA A 59 -18.75 -18.78 8.68
CA ALA A 59 -18.59 -18.85 10.13
C ALA A 59 -19.65 -18.01 10.86
N ALA A 60 -19.93 -16.80 10.38
CA ALA A 60 -20.93 -15.91 10.97
C ALA A 60 -22.36 -16.46 10.85
N GLU A 61 -22.72 -17.00 9.69
CA GLU A 61 -24.01 -17.65 9.45
C GLU A 61 -24.19 -18.86 10.37
N LYS A 62 -23.19 -19.74 10.43
CA LYS A 62 -23.20 -20.94 11.29
C LYS A 62 -23.31 -20.59 12.78
N ALA A 63 -22.69 -19.49 13.20
CA ALA A 63 -22.75 -19.01 14.58
C ALA A 63 -24.03 -18.20 14.89
N GLY A 64 -24.86 -17.90 13.88
CA GLY A 64 -26.05 -17.06 14.04
C GLY A 64 -25.73 -15.58 14.30
N LEU A 65 -24.52 -15.12 13.96
CA LEU A 65 -24.08 -13.72 14.11
C LEU A 65 -24.57 -12.84 12.96
N LEU A 66 -24.82 -13.43 11.79
CA LEU A 66 -25.38 -12.76 10.62
C LEU A 66 -26.70 -13.42 10.23
N ALA A 67 -27.79 -12.66 10.33
CA ALA A 67 -29.13 -13.13 9.95
C ALA A 67 -29.38 -12.94 8.45
N PRO A 68 -30.25 -13.75 7.81
CA PRO A 68 -30.63 -13.56 6.41
C PRO A 68 -31.10 -12.12 6.13
N GLY A 69 -30.56 -11.49 5.08
CA GLY A 69 -30.85 -10.09 4.76
C GLY A 69 -30.16 -9.05 5.65
N GLY A 70 -29.27 -9.50 6.54
CA GLY A 70 -28.48 -8.65 7.43
C GLY A 70 -27.46 -7.75 6.70
N THR A 71 -26.74 -6.95 7.49
CA THR A 71 -25.77 -5.98 6.99
C THR A 71 -24.36 -6.38 7.40
N ILE A 72 -23.45 -6.40 6.43
CA ILE A 72 -22.01 -6.54 6.63
C ILE A 72 -21.40 -5.14 6.62
N ILE A 73 -20.63 -4.80 7.65
CA ILE A 73 -19.90 -3.52 7.73
C ILE A 73 -18.43 -3.86 7.93
N GLU A 74 -17.55 -3.45 7.02
CA GLU A 74 -16.11 -3.75 7.13
C GLU A 74 -15.25 -2.54 6.77
N PRO A 75 -14.30 -2.14 7.64
CA PRO A 75 -13.20 -1.26 7.27
C PRO A 75 -12.20 -2.02 6.37
N THR A 76 -11.98 -1.58 5.13
CA THR A 76 -11.18 -2.34 4.16
C THR A 76 -10.34 -1.51 3.18
N SER A 77 -9.18 -2.05 2.80
CA SER A 77 -8.26 -1.51 1.79
C SER A 77 -8.65 -1.90 0.34
N GLY A 78 -9.76 -2.64 0.17
CA GLY A 78 -10.42 -2.88 -1.11
C GLY A 78 -10.71 -4.35 -1.38
N ASN A 79 -9.67 -5.19 -1.48
CA ASN A 79 -9.80 -6.58 -1.97
C ASN A 79 -10.74 -7.44 -1.10
N THR A 80 -10.63 -7.36 0.23
CA THR A 80 -11.57 -8.05 1.14
C THR A 80 -12.99 -7.50 0.98
N GLY A 81 -13.14 -6.19 0.75
CA GLY A 81 -14.43 -5.60 0.43
C GLY A 81 -15.06 -6.19 -0.83
N VAL A 82 -14.26 -6.42 -1.88
CA VAL A 82 -14.75 -7.03 -3.13
C VAL A 82 -15.24 -8.46 -2.88
N GLY A 83 -14.46 -9.28 -2.18
CA GLY A 83 -14.87 -10.63 -1.81
C GLY A 83 -16.16 -10.64 -0.99
N LEU A 84 -16.27 -9.76 0.02
CA LEU A 84 -17.47 -9.62 0.84
C LEU A 84 -18.68 -9.15 0.03
N ALA A 85 -18.49 -8.21 -0.91
CA ALA A 85 -19.55 -7.71 -1.77
C ALA A 85 -20.10 -8.80 -2.71
N ILE A 86 -19.22 -9.67 -3.24
CA ILE A 86 -19.63 -10.82 -4.06
C ILE A 86 -20.46 -11.81 -3.24
N VAL A 87 -20.01 -12.15 -2.02
CA VAL A 87 -20.76 -13.02 -1.10
C VAL A 87 -22.11 -12.40 -0.75
N ALA A 88 -22.14 -11.11 -0.44
CA ALA A 88 -23.36 -10.38 -0.12
C ALA A 88 -24.36 -10.35 -1.28
N ALA A 89 -23.89 -10.08 -2.51
CA ALA A 89 -24.72 -10.08 -3.69
C ALA A 89 -25.35 -11.46 -3.97
N GLN A 90 -24.61 -12.55 -3.72
CA GLN A 90 -25.11 -13.92 -3.91
C GLN A 90 -26.08 -14.37 -2.81
N ARG A 91 -25.85 -13.93 -1.56
CA ARG A 91 -26.62 -14.39 -0.38
C ARG A 91 -27.67 -13.39 0.11
N GLY A 92 -27.78 -12.23 -0.54
CA GLY A 92 -28.78 -11.21 -0.23
C GLY A 92 -28.47 -10.35 0.99
N TYR A 93 -27.19 -10.14 1.32
CA TYR A 93 -26.77 -9.22 2.37
C TYR A 93 -26.59 -7.79 1.83
N LYS A 94 -26.65 -6.82 2.74
CA LYS A 94 -26.22 -5.44 2.48
C LYS A 94 -24.75 -5.30 2.86
N CYS A 95 -24.00 -4.49 2.12
CA CYS A 95 -22.63 -4.14 2.47
C CYS A 95 -22.49 -2.63 2.67
N VAL A 96 -21.80 -2.25 3.74
CA VAL A 96 -21.29 -0.90 3.97
C VAL A 96 -19.79 -1.00 4.18
N PHE A 97 -19.01 -0.36 3.31
CA PHE A 97 -17.55 -0.31 3.44
C PHE A 97 -17.11 1.08 3.86
N VAL A 98 -16.24 1.12 4.86
CA VAL A 98 -15.53 2.34 5.25
C VAL A 98 -14.14 2.26 4.63
N MET A 99 -13.75 3.30 3.92
CA MET A 99 -12.49 3.37 3.17
C MET A 99 -11.82 4.72 3.41
N THR A 100 -10.50 4.80 3.22
CA THR A 100 -9.78 6.07 3.22
C THR A 100 -9.64 6.66 1.81
N ASP A 101 -9.45 7.98 1.71
CA ASP A 101 -9.17 8.70 0.47
C ASP A 101 -7.79 8.39 -0.16
N LYS A 102 -6.92 7.62 0.51
CA LYS A 102 -5.70 7.03 -0.06
C LYS A 102 -5.99 5.91 -1.07
N VAL A 103 -7.09 5.19 -0.89
CA VAL A 103 -7.44 4.04 -1.73
C VAL A 103 -7.84 4.51 -3.13
N SER A 104 -7.47 3.75 -4.17
CA SER A 104 -7.75 4.11 -5.56
C SER A 104 -9.26 4.28 -5.83
N THR A 105 -9.60 5.25 -6.68
CA THR A 105 -11.00 5.56 -7.01
C THR A 105 -11.69 4.41 -7.75
N GLU A 106 -10.90 3.57 -8.43
CA GLU A 106 -11.30 2.33 -9.08
C GLU A 106 -11.85 1.32 -8.08
N LYS A 107 -11.22 1.18 -6.90
CA LYS A 107 -11.70 0.27 -5.84
C LYS A 107 -13.03 0.75 -5.26
N VAL A 108 -13.18 2.05 -5.01
CA VAL A 108 -14.46 2.64 -4.57
C VAL A 108 -15.56 2.41 -5.61
N SER A 109 -15.24 2.65 -6.89
CA SER A 109 -16.18 2.46 -8.00
C SER A 109 -16.59 0.99 -8.15
N LEU A 110 -15.65 0.07 -7.97
CA LEU A 110 -15.88 -1.37 -8.04
C LEU A 110 -16.84 -1.83 -6.93
N LEU A 111 -16.63 -1.42 -5.68
CA LEU A 111 -17.52 -1.80 -4.58
C LEU A 111 -18.94 -1.26 -4.77
N ARG A 112 -19.08 -0.02 -5.23
CA ARG A 112 -20.38 0.56 -5.58
C ARG A 112 -21.05 -0.19 -6.73
N ALA A 113 -20.29 -0.68 -7.71
CA ALA A 113 -20.83 -1.50 -8.80
C ALA A 113 -21.39 -2.84 -8.33
N TYR A 114 -20.85 -3.42 -7.24
CA TYR A 114 -21.43 -4.58 -6.55
C TYR A 114 -22.63 -4.23 -5.66
N GLY A 115 -23.07 -2.97 -5.63
CA GLY A 115 -24.22 -2.52 -4.84
C GLY A 115 -23.91 -2.20 -3.39
N ALA A 116 -22.63 -2.10 -3.01
CA ALA A 116 -22.25 -1.71 -1.66
C ALA A 116 -22.38 -0.19 -1.45
N GLU A 117 -22.75 0.20 -0.24
CA GLU A 117 -22.56 1.57 0.24
C GLU A 117 -21.08 1.76 0.59
N VAL A 118 -20.50 2.89 0.17
CA VAL A 118 -19.08 3.19 0.45
C VAL A 118 -18.96 4.57 1.04
N VAL A 119 -18.49 4.61 2.30
CA VAL A 119 -18.17 5.82 3.05
C VAL A 119 -16.68 6.07 2.97
N VAL A 120 -16.30 7.21 2.37
CA VAL A 120 -14.89 7.59 2.21
C VAL A 120 -14.54 8.61 3.30
N CYS A 121 -13.56 8.25 4.13
CA CYS A 121 -13.03 9.07 5.22
C CYS A 121 -11.68 9.67 4.81
N SER A 122 -11.39 10.89 5.26
CA SER A 122 -10.09 11.49 4.96
C SER A 122 -8.99 10.94 5.87
N VAL A 123 -7.79 10.72 5.33
CA VAL A 123 -6.59 10.45 6.15
C VAL A 123 -6.07 11.70 6.87
N ALA A 124 -6.60 12.89 6.57
CA ALA A 124 -6.12 14.16 7.12
C ALA A 124 -6.61 14.45 8.55
N VAL A 125 -7.43 13.58 9.16
CA VAL A 125 -7.96 13.76 10.52
C VAL A 125 -7.33 12.75 11.51
N PRO A 126 -7.16 13.12 12.79
CA PRO A 126 -6.68 12.19 13.82
C PRO A 126 -7.60 10.95 13.98
N PRO A 127 -7.08 9.81 14.48
CA PRO A 127 -7.88 8.60 14.72
C PRO A 127 -9.11 8.81 15.60
N GLU A 128 -9.05 9.73 16.57
CA GLU A 128 -10.13 10.04 17.52
C GLU A 128 -11.20 10.97 16.92
N ASP A 129 -10.96 11.53 15.74
CA ASP A 129 -11.90 12.41 15.06
C ASP A 129 -13.17 11.62 14.66
N PRO A 130 -14.39 12.14 14.88
CA PRO A 130 -15.62 11.46 14.48
C PRO A 130 -15.73 11.13 12.98
N GLN A 131 -14.99 11.85 12.14
CA GLN A 131 -14.88 11.64 10.69
C GLN A 131 -13.77 10.67 10.32
N SER A 132 -12.94 10.25 11.28
CA SER A 132 -11.89 9.26 11.07
C SER A 132 -12.48 7.95 10.58
N TYR A 133 -11.64 7.21 9.88
CA TYR A 133 -11.95 5.87 9.41
C TYR A 133 -12.40 4.92 10.53
N TYR A 134 -11.72 4.98 11.68
CA TYR A 134 -12.00 4.11 12.83
C TYR A 134 -13.33 4.46 13.50
N SER A 135 -13.51 5.73 13.84
CA SER A 135 -14.73 6.21 14.51
C SER A 135 -15.95 6.09 13.60
N THR A 136 -15.79 6.25 12.29
CA THR A 136 -16.88 6.03 11.32
C THR A 136 -17.31 4.58 11.28
N ALA A 137 -16.37 3.62 11.24
CA ALA A 137 -16.70 2.19 11.26
C ALA A 137 -17.41 1.79 12.55
N GLU A 138 -16.89 2.22 13.71
CA GLU A 138 -17.49 1.96 15.03
C GLU A 138 -18.90 2.56 15.13
N ARG A 139 -19.08 3.81 14.70
CA ARG A 139 -20.38 4.47 14.68
C ARG A 139 -21.39 3.72 13.82
N LEU A 140 -21.02 3.33 12.59
CA LEU A 140 -21.90 2.58 11.69
C LEU A 140 -22.31 1.22 12.27
N MET A 141 -21.39 0.53 12.96
CA MET A 141 -21.70 -0.70 13.69
C MET A 141 -22.71 -0.47 14.82
N ASN A 142 -22.54 0.60 15.61
CA ASN A 142 -23.45 0.94 16.71
C ASN A 142 -24.83 1.41 16.22
N GLU A 143 -24.88 2.13 15.10
CA GLU A 143 -26.11 2.67 14.50
C GLU A 143 -26.89 1.63 13.67
N THR A 144 -26.31 0.46 13.39
CA THR A 144 -26.92 -0.59 12.56
C THR A 144 -27.18 -1.87 13.37
N PRO A 145 -28.35 -2.00 14.02
CA PRO A 145 -28.69 -3.19 14.79
C PRO A 145 -28.58 -4.49 13.98
N GLY A 146 -27.85 -5.46 14.52
CA GLY A 146 -27.64 -6.77 13.87
C GLY A 146 -26.65 -6.74 12.70
N ALA A 147 -25.89 -5.65 12.53
CA ALA A 147 -24.75 -5.64 11.62
C ALA A 147 -23.66 -6.59 12.11
N PHE A 148 -22.97 -7.21 11.16
CA PHE A 148 -21.82 -8.06 11.40
C PHE A 148 -20.57 -7.42 10.80
N GLN A 149 -19.52 -7.35 11.60
CA GLN A 149 -18.18 -6.96 11.14
C GLN A 149 -17.32 -8.22 11.02
N PRO A 150 -16.91 -8.61 9.80
CA PRO A 150 -16.00 -9.74 9.58
C PRO A 150 -14.69 -9.62 10.35
N ASN A 151 -14.15 -8.41 10.49
CA ASN A 151 -12.97 -8.10 11.28
C ASN A 151 -11.73 -8.93 10.88
N GLN A 152 -11.32 -8.80 9.61
CA GLN A 152 -10.31 -9.67 8.96
C GLN A 152 -8.97 -9.81 9.68
N TYR A 153 -8.60 -8.84 10.53
CA TYR A 153 -7.35 -8.82 11.28
C TYR A 153 -7.34 -9.79 12.47
N PHE A 154 -8.52 -10.06 13.05
CA PHE A 154 -8.68 -10.84 14.27
C PHE A 154 -9.56 -12.09 14.09
N ASN A 155 -10.23 -12.22 12.94
CA ASN A 155 -11.13 -13.34 12.70
C ASN A 155 -10.34 -14.61 12.30
N PRO A 156 -10.39 -15.70 13.10
CA PRO A 156 -9.66 -16.92 12.83
C PRO A 156 -10.12 -17.63 11.54
N ALA A 157 -11.30 -17.31 11.01
CA ALA A 157 -11.76 -17.83 9.73
C ALA A 157 -10.89 -17.36 8.55
N ASN A 158 -10.16 -16.24 8.69
CA ASN A 158 -9.23 -15.76 7.69
C ASN A 158 -8.05 -16.73 7.47
N PRO A 159 -7.18 -17.02 8.46
CA PRO A 159 -6.13 -18.02 8.29
C PRO A 159 -6.69 -19.42 8.05
N GLN A 160 -7.85 -19.75 8.63
CA GLN A 160 -8.48 -21.05 8.41
C GLN A 160 -8.85 -21.28 6.94
N ALA A 161 -9.35 -20.26 6.23
CA ALA A 161 -9.67 -20.37 4.81
C ALA A 161 -8.47 -20.82 3.98
N HIS A 162 -7.29 -20.27 4.26
CA HIS A 162 -6.06 -20.61 3.56
C HIS A 162 -5.47 -21.95 3.98
N TYR A 163 -5.65 -22.34 5.25
CA TYR A 163 -5.29 -23.67 5.73
C TYR A 163 -6.15 -24.78 5.09
N GLU A 164 -7.45 -24.54 4.91
CA GLU A 164 -8.38 -25.52 4.37
C GLU A 164 -8.41 -25.57 2.84
N THR A 165 -7.94 -24.52 2.16
CA THR A 165 -8.01 -24.43 0.69
C THR A 165 -6.65 -24.17 0.05
N THR A 166 -6.06 -22.99 0.26
CA THR A 166 -4.85 -22.55 -0.45
C THR A 166 -3.65 -23.46 -0.21
N GLY A 167 -3.40 -23.88 1.04
CA GLY A 167 -2.33 -24.81 1.40
C GLY A 167 -2.47 -26.17 0.70
N PRO A 168 -3.63 -26.86 0.85
CA PRO A 168 -3.92 -28.10 0.14
C PRO A 168 -3.76 -28.00 -1.38
N GLU A 169 -4.26 -26.93 -2.00
CA GLU A 169 -4.12 -26.72 -3.45
C GLU A 169 -2.64 -26.66 -3.86
N ILE A 170 -1.82 -25.88 -3.14
CA ILE A 170 -0.38 -25.78 -3.43
C ILE A 170 0.30 -27.14 -3.26
N TRP A 171 -0.02 -27.87 -2.18
CA TRP A 171 0.55 -29.19 -1.92
C TRP A 171 0.20 -30.19 -3.01
N GLU A 172 -1.08 -30.27 -3.41
CA GLU A 172 -1.56 -31.15 -4.48
C GLU A 172 -0.92 -30.81 -5.82
N GLN A 173 -0.95 -29.54 -6.21
CA GLN A 173 -0.44 -29.08 -7.49
C GLN A 173 1.09 -29.26 -7.61
N THR A 174 1.84 -29.17 -6.51
CA THR A 174 3.28 -29.49 -6.48
C THR A 174 3.59 -30.97 -6.29
N LYS A 175 2.59 -31.78 -5.95
CA LYS A 175 2.70 -33.18 -5.51
C LYS A 175 3.64 -33.33 -4.30
N GLY A 176 3.54 -32.40 -3.35
CA GLY A 176 4.34 -32.38 -2.12
C GLY A 176 5.82 -32.03 -2.31
N ARG A 177 6.21 -31.50 -3.47
CA ARG A 177 7.61 -31.16 -3.79
C ARG A 177 8.00 -29.72 -3.48
N ILE A 178 7.05 -28.91 -3.00
CA ILE A 178 7.35 -27.55 -2.55
C ILE A 178 8.42 -27.59 -1.45
N THR A 179 9.38 -26.69 -1.54
CA THR A 179 10.44 -26.51 -0.53
C THR A 179 10.33 -25.16 0.16
N HIS A 180 9.95 -24.12 -0.58
CA HIS A 180 9.83 -22.76 -0.10
C HIS A 180 8.47 -22.20 -0.51
N PHE A 181 7.75 -21.62 0.44
CA PHE A 181 6.55 -20.84 0.19
C PHE A 181 6.81 -19.37 0.51
N VAL A 182 6.52 -18.48 -0.44
CA VAL A 182 6.73 -17.04 -0.31
C VAL A 182 5.41 -16.31 -0.51
N ALA A 183 5.04 -15.42 0.41
CA ALA A 183 3.88 -14.56 0.25
C ALA A 183 4.10 -13.23 1.00
N GLY A 184 3.39 -12.19 0.57
CA GLY A 184 3.30 -10.98 1.37
C GLY A 184 2.38 -11.16 2.58
N ALA A 185 2.69 -10.46 3.68
CA ALA A 185 1.87 -10.42 4.88
C ALA A 185 1.16 -9.07 4.99
N GLY A 186 -0.17 -9.07 5.07
CA GLY A 186 -0.98 -7.91 5.49
C GLY A 186 -1.62 -8.24 6.82
N THR A 187 -2.87 -8.72 6.80
CA THR A 187 -3.51 -9.31 8.00
C THR A 187 -2.76 -10.52 8.57
N GLY A 188 -1.91 -11.19 7.76
CA GLY A 188 -1.21 -12.41 8.16
C GLY A 188 -1.98 -13.72 7.92
N GLY A 189 -3.25 -13.65 7.55
CA GLY A 189 -4.09 -14.86 7.37
C GLY A 189 -3.54 -15.84 6.33
N THR A 190 -3.12 -15.32 5.17
CA THR A 190 -2.60 -16.17 4.08
C THR A 190 -1.31 -16.89 4.46
N ILE A 191 -0.28 -16.16 4.94
CA ILE A 191 1.00 -16.77 5.31
C ILE A 191 0.83 -17.76 6.47
N SER A 192 0.01 -17.42 7.46
CA SER A 192 -0.22 -18.27 8.64
C SER A 192 -0.98 -19.54 8.31
N GLY A 193 -2.06 -19.42 7.54
CA GLY A 193 -2.89 -20.55 7.14
C GLY A 193 -2.16 -21.53 6.23
N VAL A 194 -1.52 -21.02 5.17
CA VAL A 194 -0.72 -21.86 4.26
C VAL A 194 0.48 -22.45 4.98
N GLY A 195 1.22 -21.64 5.74
CA GLY A 195 2.42 -22.07 6.46
C GLY A 195 2.14 -23.20 7.44
N ARG A 196 1.08 -23.08 8.26
CA ARG A 196 0.64 -24.13 9.17
C ARG A 196 0.35 -25.44 8.43
N TYR A 197 -0.45 -25.38 7.36
CA TYR A 197 -0.80 -26.57 6.58
C TYR A 197 0.44 -27.24 5.99
N LEU A 198 1.32 -26.46 5.33
CA LEU A 198 2.51 -27.01 4.67
C LEU A 198 3.50 -27.62 5.67
N LYS A 199 3.72 -27.00 6.83
CA LYS A 199 4.60 -27.55 7.87
C LYS A 199 4.04 -28.82 8.50
N GLU A 200 2.72 -28.99 8.58
CA GLU A 200 2.11 -30.27 8.98
C GLU A 200 2.36 -31.39 7.95
N GLN A 201 2.37 -31.07 6.65
CA GLN A 201 2.68 -32.05 5.60
C GLN A 201 4.17 -32.36 5.53
N ASN A 202 5.02 -31.34 5.64
CA ASN A 202 6.47 -31.47 5.66
C ASN A 202 7.08 -30.31 6.49
N PRO A 203 7.61 -30.58 7.70
CA PRO A 203 8.15 -29.54 8.56
C PRO A 203 9.40 -28.84 8.00
N ASN A 204 10.03 -29.42 6.97
CA ASN A 204 11.19 -28.83 6.29
C ASN A 204 10.81 -27.77 5.25
N VAL A 205 9.52 -27.53 4.98
CA VAL A 205 9.11 -26.43 4.10
C VAL A 205 9.42 -25.10 4.79
N THR A 206 10.16 -24.25 4.09
CA THR A 206 10.52 -22.90 4.52
C THR A 206 9.42 -21.91 4.13
N ILE A 207 8.92 -21.17 5.11
CA ILE A 207 7.88 -20.15 4.95
C ILE A 207 8.53 -18.77 5.04
N VAL A 208 8.44 -18.01 3.96
CA VAL A 208 9.08 -16.70 3.84
C VAL A 208 8.04 -15.62 3.62
N VAL A 209 8.13 -14.54 4.38
CA VAL A 209 7.35 -13.33 4.18
C VAL A 209 8.14 -12.36 3.30
N GLY A 210 7.54 -11.87 2.21
CA GLY A 210 8.04 -10.70 1.48
C GLY A 210 7.26 -9.45 1.91
N ASP A 211 7.90 -8.47 2.54
CA ASP A 211 7.20 -7.42 3.28
C ASP A 211 7.79 -6.02 3.00
N PRO A 212 7.00 -4.94 3.01
CA PRO A 212 7.54 -3.60 2.87
C PRO A 212 8.52 -3.26 4.00
N GLU A 213 9.65 -2.64 3.65
CA GLU A 213 10.69 -2.22 4.63
C GLU A 213 10.14 -1.43 5.83
N GLY A 214 9.09 -0.62 5.60
CA GLY A 214 8.48 0.22 6.62
C GLY A 214 7.61 -0.53 7.63
N SER A 215 7.21 -1.78 7.35
CA SER A 215 6.28 -2.52 8.20
C SER A 215 6.97 -3.18 9.41
N VAL A 216 6.20 -3.38 10.48
CA VAL A 216 6.66 -4.06 11.69
C VAL A 216 7.10 -5.51 11.46
N TYR A 217 6.60 -6.20 10.41
CA TYR A 217 7.06 -7.57 10.10
C TYR A 217 8.51 -7.59 9.61
N SER A 218 8.94 -6.55 8.89
CA SER A 218 10.32 -6.30 8.46
C SER A 218 11.20 -5.66 9.55
N GLY A 219 10.66 -5.37 10.74
CA GLY A 219 11.35 -4.62 11.79
C GLY A 219 11.34 -3.10 11.59
N GLY A 220 10.53 -2.61 10.64
CA GLY A 220 10.27 -1.20 10.44
C GLY A 220 9.37 -0.60 11.52
N SER A 221 9.18 0.72 11.48
CA SER A 221 8.42 1.46 12.49
C SER A 221 6.90 1.48 12.25
N GLY A 222 6.39 0.77 11.23
CA GLY A 222 5.00 0.89 10.78
C GLY A 222 4.71 2.15 9.98
N ARG A 223 5.75 2.88 9.54
CA ARG A 223 5.56 4.14 8.82
C ARG A 223 4.97 3.92 7.42
N PRO A 224 4.23 4.91 6.88
CA PRO A 224 3.53 4.74 5.61
C PRO A 224 4.47 4.43 4.44
N TYR A 225 4.03 3.50 3.60
CA TYR A 225 4.61 3.14 2.29
C TYR A 225 3.51 3.14 1.22
N LEU A 226 3.92 3.01 -0.04
CA LEU A 226 3.04 3.16 -1.21
C LEU A 226 2.45 1.83 -1.70
N VAL A 227 3.15 0.71 -1.54
CA VAL A 227 2.60 -0.62 -1.83
C VAL A 227 1.32 -0.86 -1.02
N GLU A 228 0.27 -1.36 -1.67
CA GLU A 228 -1.02 -1.62 -1.06
C GLU A 228 -1.24 -3.11 -0.77
N GLY A 229 -1.83 -3.42 0.39
CA GLY A 229 -2.35 -4.75 0.74
C GLY A 229 -1.38 -5.69 1.47
N VAL A 230 -0.16 -5.23 1.74
CA VAL A 230 0.86 -5.90 2.56
C VAL A 230 1.53 -4.89 3.51
N GLY A 231 2.23 -5.41 4.52
CA GLY A 231 2.71 -4.71 5.69
C GLY A 231 1.59 -4.22 6.61
N GLU A 232 1.91 -4.06 7.89
CA GLU A 232 1.10 -3.39 8.91
C GLU A 232 1.97 -2.58 9.89
N ASP A 233 1.33 -1.72 10.68
CA ASP A 233 1.90 -0.95 11.81
C ASP A 233 1.60 -1.59 13.19
N PHE A 234 0.85 -2.69 13.21
CA PHE A 234 0.56 -3.51 14.38
C PHE A 234 0.64 -5.02 14.05
N TRP A 235 0.51 -5.87 15.07
CA TRP A 235 0.49 -7.33 14.92
C TRP A 235 -0.95 -7.86 14.99
N PRO A 236 -1.55 -8.32 13.88
CA PRO A 236 -2.88 -8.91 13.88
C PRO A 236 -2.88 -10.31 14.54
N ASP A 237 -3.99 -10.69 15.20
CA ASP A 237 -4.13 -12.03 15.79
C ASP A 237 -4.14 -13.15 14.73
N THR A 238 -4.42 -12.79 13.47
CA THR A 238 -4.39 -13.74 12.35
C THR A 238 -2.99 -13.98 11.78
N TYR A 239 -1.96 -13.27 12.28
CA TYR A 239 -0.56 -13.52 11.97
C TYR A 239 0.07 -14.45 13.03
N HIS A 240 0.55 -15.61 12.60
CA HIS A 240 1.20 -16.60 13.46
C HIS A 240 2.72 -16.59 13.21
N PRO A 241 3.53 -15.86 14.00
CA PRO A 241 4.96 -15.72 13.75
C PRO A 241 5.75 -17.03 13.85
N ASP A 242 5.25 -18.00 14.61
CA ASP A 242 5.88 -19.30 14.84
C ASP A 242 5.92 -20.20 13.61
N VAL A 243 5.10 -19.92 12.58
CA VAL A 243 5.16 -20.65 11.31
C VAL A 243 6.09 -20.02 10.28
N VAL A 244 6.60 -18.80 10.52
CA VAL A 244 7.44 -18.04 9.58
C VAL A 244 8.92 -18.26 9.89
N ASP A 245 9.69 -18.67 8.88
CA ASP A 245 11.12 -18.95 9.05
C ASP A 245 12.00 -17.74 8.70
N ALA A 246 11.54 -16.86 7.79
CA ALA A 246 12.27 -15.66 7.38
C ALA A 246 11.34 -14.55 6.87
N THR A 247 11.80 -13.30 6.99
CA THR A 247 11.19 -12.13 6.36
C THR A 247 12.22 -11.45 5.47
N VAL A 248 11.83 -11.12 4.24
CA VAL A 248 12.63 -10.36 3.26
C VAL A 248 12.00 -8.97 3.12
N PRO A 249 12.66 -7.91 3.59
CA PRO A 249 12.19 -6.54 3.42
C PRO A 249 12.40 -6.10 1.96
N VAL A 250 11.38 -5.49 1.36
CA VAL A 250 11.40 -5.03 -0.03
C VAL A 250 10.93 -3.57 -0.09
N SER A 251 11.68 -2.73 -0.80
CA SER A 251 11.32 -1.32 -0.98
C SER A 251 10.10 -1.15 -1.90
N ASP A 252 9.45 0.02 -1.85
CA ASP A 252 8.39 0.36 -2.82
C ASP A 252 8.93 0.35 -4.25
N ALA A 253 10.14 0.88 -4.46
CA ALA A 253 10.80 0.94 -5.76
C ALA A 253 11.03 -0.47 -6.34
N ASP A 254 11.57 -1.39 -5.55
CA ASP A 254 11.80 -2.77 -5.97
C ASP A 254 10.49 -3.51 -6.22
N SER A 255 9.47 -3.27 -5.38
CA SER A 255 8.14 -3.86 -5.54
C SER A 255 7.51 -3.44 -6.87
N PHE A 256 7.54 -2.15 -7.21
CA PHE A 256 6.95 -1.62 -8.43
C PHE A 256 7.75 -2.01 -9.68
N ALA A 257 9.08 -1.92 -9.63
CA ALA A 257 9.95 -2.39 -10.70
C ALA A 257 9.73 -3.89 -10.97
N MET A 258 9.58 -4.70 -9.92
CA MET A 258 9.30 -6.12 -10.06
C MET A 258 7.92 -6.37 -10.69
N ALA A 259 6.89 -5.64 -10.27
CA ALA A 259 5.55 -5.75 -10.87
C ALA A 259 5.56 -5.41 -12.39
N HIS A 260 6.31 -4.38 -12.79
CA HIS A 260 6.53 -4.06 -14.21
C HIS A 260 7.24 -5.18 -14.96
N ARG A 261 8.32 -5.72 -14.38
CA ARG A 261 9.09 -6.81 -14.99
C ARG A 261 8.25 -8.06 -15.17
N VAL A 262 7.50 -8.49 -14.15
CA VAL A 262 6.58 -9.64 -14.27
C VAL A 262 5.54 -9.40 -15.36
N THR A 263 5.00 -8.19 -15.44
CA THR A 263 4.03 -7.82 -16.48
C THR A 263 4.63 -7.88 -17.89
N ARG A 264 5.82 -7.29 -18.09
CA ARG A 264 6.45 -7.14 -19.42
C ARG A 264 7.17 -8.41 -19.88
N GLU A 265 7.83 -9.12 -18.97
CA GLU A 265 8.62 -10.30 -19.29
C GLU A 265 7.74 -11.56 -19.34
N GLU A 266 6.87 -11.78 -18.33
CA GLU A 266 6.08 -13.01 -18.20
C GLU A 266 4.64 -12.87 -18.72
N GLY A 267 4.18 -11.64 -19.01
CA GLY A 267 2.82 -11.40 -19.49
C GLY A 267 1.76 -11.49 -18.39
N LEU A 268 2.15 -11.35 -17.12
CA LEU A 268 1.27 -11.46 -15.96
C LEU A 268 1.06 -10.08 -15.34
N LEU A 269 -0.12 -9.49 -15.53
CA LEU A 269 -0.46 -8.18 -14.96
C LEU A 269 -0.76 -8.29 -13.46
N ILE A 270 0.22 -7.97 -12.61
CA ILE A 270 0.15 -8.12 -11.14
C ILE A 270 0.20 -6.77 -10.42
N GLY A 271 -0.33 -6.71 -9.19
CA GLY A 271 -0.23 -5.52 -8.33
C GLY A 271 1.14 -5.35 -7.66
N GLY A 272 1.33 -4.24 -6.95
CA GLY A 272 2.57 -3.92 -6.24
C GLY A 272 2.95 -4.97 -5.18
N SER A 273 1.99 -5.47 -4.40
CA SER A 273 2.22 -6.53 -3.41
C SER A 273 2.60 -7.88 -4.04
N GLY A 274 2.11 -8.16 -5.26
CA GLY A 274 2.61 -9.27 -6.07
C GLY A 274 4.08 -9.07 -6.46
N GLY A 275 4.46 -7.84 -6.82
CA GLY A 275 5.84 -7.44 -7.06
C GLY A 275 6.74 -7.66 -5.84
N THR A 276 6.30 -7.23 -4.65
CA THR A 276 6.97 -7.47 -3.36
C THR A 276 7.23 -8.97 -3.15
N ALA A 277 6.20 -9.81 -3.28
CA ALA A 277 6.32 -11.25 -3.06
C ALA A 277 7.26 -11.91 -4.08
N VAL A 278 7.20 -11.51 -5.36
CA VAL A 278 8.09 -12.06 -6.41
C VAL A 278 9.53 -11.60 -6.20
N ALA A 279 9.77 -10.36 -5.79
CA ALA A 279 11.12 -9.87 -5.48
C ALA A 279 11.76 -10.69 -4.37
N ALA A 280 11.04 -10.89 -3.25
CA ALA A 280 11.48 -11.75 -2.16
C ALA A 280 11.72 -13.19 -2.63
N ALA A 281 10.85 -13.75 -3.47
CA ALA A 281 10.98 -15.11 -3.96
C ALA A 281 12.21 -15.32 -4.86
N LEU A 282 12.54 -14.34 -5.71
CA LEU A 282 13.74 -14.38 -6.55
C LEU A 282 15.02 -14.22 -5.72
N GLU A 283 15.01 -13.39 -4.68
CA GLU A 283 16.12 -13.26 -3.74
C GLU A 283 16.39 -14.57 -3.01
N VAL A 284 15.35 -15.18 -2.43
CA VAL A 284 15.45 -16.49 -1.78
C VAL A 284 15.98 -17.54 -2.76
N ALA A 285 15.42 -17.59 -3.97
CA ALA A 285 15.77 -18.58 -4.97
C ALA A 285 17.23 -18.48 -5.46
N ALA A 286 17.88 -17.31 -5.35
CA ALA A 286 19.26 -17.12 -5.78
C ALA A 286 20.27 -17.98 -4.99
N GLY A 287 19.94 -18.34 -3.75
CA GLY A 287 20.77 -19.20 -2.89
C GLY A 287 20.45 -20.69 -2.95
N LEU A 288 19.49 -21.12 -3.77
CA LEU A 288 18.95 -22.49 -3.77
C LEU A 288 19.58 -23.38 -4.84
N THR A 289 19.24 -24.66 -4.80
CA THR A 289 19.77 -25.73 -5.65
C THR A 289 18.72 -26.26 -6.62
N ALA A 290 19.11 -27.14 -7.55
CA ALA A 290 18.18 -27.73 -8.51
C ALA A 290 17.13 -28.68 -7.89
N ASP A 291 17.32 -29.08 -6.63
CA ASP A 291 16.37 -29.93 -5.89
C ASP A 291 15.26 -29.12 -5.22
N ASP A 292 15.37 -27.78 -5.23
CA ASP A 292 14.40 -26.89 -4.61
C ASP A 292 13.26 -26.51 -5.57
N LEU A 293 12.13 -26.12 -4.98
CA LEU A 293 10.96 -25.55 -5.64
C LEU A 293 10.38 -24.43 -4.78
N VAL A 294 10.40 -23.21 -5.34
CA VAL A 294 9.83 -22.01 -4.71
C VAL A 294 8.44 -21.76 -5.28
N VAL A 295 7.44 -21.67 -4.40
CA VAL A 295 6.08 -21.22 -4.75
C VAL A 295 5.85 -19.85 -4.14
N VAL A 296 5.54 -18.86 -4.97
CA VAL A 296 5.21 -17.50 -4.56
C VAL A 296 3.74 -17.20 -4.81
N LEU A 297 3.03 -16.62 -3.84
CA LEU A 297 1.63 -16.24 -4.00
C LEU A 297 1.53 -14.80 -4.53
N VAL A 298 0.85 -14.63 -5.66
CA VAL A 298 0.47 -13.31 -6.19
C VAL A 298 -0.98 -13.02 -5.77
N PRO A 299 -1.21 -12.02 -4.91
CA PRO A 299 -2.49 -11.86 -4.23
C PRO A 299 -3.58 -11.23 -5.09
N ASP A 300 -3.25 -10.34 -6.03
CA ASP A 300 -4.22 -9.64 -6.86
C ASP A 300 -3.65 -9.20 -8.22
N SER A 301 -4.56 -8.77 -9.10
CA SER A 301 -4.21 -8.30 -10.44
C SER A 301 -3.76 -6.84 -10.45
N GLY A 302 -2.98 -6.46 -11.47
CA GLY A 302 -2.56 -5.07 -11.69
C GLY A 302 -3.70 -4.11 -12.08
N ARG A 303 -4.91 -4.62 -12.36
CA ARG A 303 -6.05 -3.83 -12.83
C ARG A 303 -6.46 -2.72 -11.86
N GLY A 304 -6.33 -2.95 -10.55
CA GLY A 304 -6.67 -1.97 -9.52
C GLY A 304 -5.70 -0.80 -9.40
N TYR A 305 -4.61 -0.82 -10.19
CA TYR A 305 -3.45 0.06 -10.06
C TYR A 305 -3.03 0.72 -11.39
N LEU A 306 -3.91 0.72 -12.40
CA LEU A 306 -3.60 1.26 -13.74
C LEU A 306 -3.27 2.76 -13.73
N THR A 307 -3.90 3.52 -12.85
CA THR A 307 -3.67 4.98 -12.66
C THR A 307 -2.62 5.28 -11.59
N LYS A 308 -1.91 4.24 -11.11
CA LYS A 308 -0.83 4.33 -10.12
C LYS A 308 0.44 3.71 -10.66
N VAL A 309 0.80 2.51 -10.20
CA VAL A 309 2.06 1.85 -10.57
C VAL A 309 2.23 1.66 -12.07
N PHE A 310 1.16 1.53 -12.85
CA PHE A 310 1.24 1.40 -14.31
C PHE A 310 1.02 2.72 -15.08
N ASP A 311 0.92 3.85 -14.37
CA ASP A 311 0.90 5.18 -14.96
C ASP A 311 2.29 5.81 -14.83
N ASP A 312 2.95 6.05 -15.97
CA ASP A 312 4.31 6.61 -16.01
C ASP A 312 4.37 8.01 -15.36
N GLY A 313 3.27 8.77 -15.43
CA GLY A 313 3.14 10.07 -14.77
C GLY A 313 3.21 9.93 -13.25
N TRP A 314 2.39 9.04 -12.68
CA TRP A 314 2.40 8.74 -11.25
C TRP A 314 3.76 8.21 -10.79
N MET A 315 4.39 7.30 -11.55
CA MET A 315 5.73 6.80 -11.25
C MET A 315 6.78 7.91 -11.22
N ALA A 316 6.70 8.87 -12.15
CA ALA A 316 7.54 10.05 -12.15
C ALA A 316 7.24 10.99 -10.97
N THR A 317 5.96 11.28 -10.68
CA THR A 317 5.52 12.11 -9.53
C THR A 317 5.99 11.55 -8.20
N MET A 318 5.95 10.23 -8.03
CA MET A 318 6.49 9.57 -6.83
C MET A 318 8.02 9.48 -6.82
N GLY A 319 8.68 9.84 -7.93
CA GLY A 319 10.14 9.84 -8.05
C GLY A 319 10.75 8.44 -8.15
N PHE A 320 10.03 7.48 -8.74
CA PHE A 320 10.53 6.14 -9.07
C PHE A 320 11.11 6.06 -10.47
N ASP A 321 10.49 6.76 -11.42
CA ASP A 321 10.91 6.82 -12.82
C ASP A 321 11.27 8.25 -13.21
N ARG A 322 11.99 8.39 -14.32
CA ARG A 322 12.37 9.67 -14.93
C ARG A 322 11.78 9.76 -16.33
N VAL A 323 11.15 10.89 -16.66
CA VAL A 323 10.70 11.15 -18.03
C VAL A 323 11.84 11.64 -18.92
N ASP A 324 11.67 11.52 -20.24
CA ASP A 324 12.63 12.06 -21.21
C ASP A 324 12.78 13.59 -21.08
N GLY A 325 14.03 14.07 -21.17
CA GLY A 325 14.37 15.49 -21.12
C GLY A 325 14.94 15.96 -19.79
N THR A 326 14.84 17.26 -19.55
CA THR A 326 15.35 17.91 -18.33
C THR A 326 14.31 17.83 -17.22
N VAL A 327 14.70 17.29 -16.08
CA VAL A 327 13.81 16.98 -14.95
C VAL A 327 14.27 17.63 -13.65
N ILE A 328 13.45 17.51 -12.60
CA ILE A 328 13.75 18.11 -11.29
C ILE A 328 15.08 17.62 -10.71
N SER A 329 15.45 16.35 -10.86
CA SER A 329 16.74 15.84 -10.37
C SER A 329 17.95 16.55 -11.01
N ASP A 330 17.88 16.97 -12.27
CA ASP A 330 18.95 17.77 -12.89
C ASP A 330 19.12 19.13 -12.20
N LEU A 331 18.01 19.75 -11.80
CA LEU A 331 18.03 20.98 -11.01
C LEU A 331 18.67 20.73 -9.64
N LEU A 332 18.30 19.64 -8.98
CA LEU A 332 18.85 19.28 -7.66
C LEU A 332 20.37 19.06 -7.70
N GLU A 333 20.89 18.44 -8.76
CA GLU A 333 22.33 18.22 -8.96
C GLU A 333 23.13 19.52 -9.10
N THR A 334 22.51 20.59 -9.63
CA THR A 334 23.16 21.90 -9.76
C THR A 334 23.12 22.75 -8.51
N ARG A 335 22.34 22.35 -7.50
CA ARG A 335 22.14 23.15 -6.28
C ARG A 335 23.44 23.20 -5.49
N VAL A 336 24.00 24.41 -5.32
CA VAL A 336 25.22 24.64 -4.55
C VAL A 336 24.84 25.06 -3.13
N GLY A 337 25.14 24.23 -2.14
CA GLY A 337 24.91 24.54 -0.73
C GLY A 337 24.81 23.29 0.14
N ASP A 338 25.06 23.46 1.44
CA ASP A 338 24.98 22.41 2.45
C ASP A 338 23.60 22.47 3.15
N LEU A 339 22.54 22.35 2.35
CA LEU A 339 21.18 22.28 2.90
C LEU A 339 20.89 20.85 3.35
N PRO A 340 20.21 20.66 4.50
CA PRO A 340 19.71 19.34 4.86
C PRO A 340 18.72 18.85 3.79
N GLU A 341 18.49 17.53 3.76
CA GLU A 341 17.58 16.90 2.79
C GLU A 341 16.24 17.64 2.75
N LEU A 342 15.53 17.67 3.88
CA LEU A 342 14.31 18.43 4.04
C LEU A 342 14.46 19.41 5.20
N ILE A 343 14.07 20.67 4.97
CA ILE A 343 13.92 21.67 6.03
C ILE A 343 12.46 21.66 6.46
N TYR A 344 12.22 21.22 7.68
CA TYR A 344 10.89 21.14 8.27
C TYR A 344 10.91 21.46 9.76
N VAL A 345 9.73 21.69 10.31
CA VAL A 345 9.46 21.82 11.75
C VAL A 345 8.34 20.86 12.15
N SER A 346 8.30 20.51 13.43
CA SER A 346 7.22 19.72 13.99
C SER A 346 5.97 20.59 14.23
N PRO A 347 4.76 20.01 14.25
CA PRO A 347 3.51 20.73 14.54
C PRO A 347 3.54 21.51 15.87
N GLU A 348 4.18 20.92 16.88
CA GLU A 348 4.33 21.43 18.24
C GLU A 348 5.44 22.49 18.40
N ASP A 349 6.33 22.65 17.41
CA ASP A 349 7.35 23.69 17.44
C ASP A 349 6.69 25.07 17.44
N THR A 350 7.38 26.08 17.98
CA THR A 350 6.81 27.43 18.01
C THR A 350 6.98 28.13 16.66
N VAL A 351 6.14 29.11 16.38
CA VAL A 351 6.32 30.02 15.22
C VAL A 351 7.70 30.68 15.23
N ARG A 352 8.26 30.97 16.41
CA ARG A 352 9.61 31.47 16.57
C ARG A 352 10.66 30.48 16.09
N ASP A 353 10.51 29.20 16.40
CA ASP A 353 11.41 28.13 15.94
C ASP A 353 11.38 27.98 14.42
N ALA A 354 10.19 28.07 13.81
CA ALA A 354 10.01 28.12 12.36
C ALA A 354 10.76 29.30 11.72
N ALA A 355 10.60 30.52 12.27
CA ALA A 355 11.28 31.72 11.78
C ALA A 355 12.82 31.64 11.94
N LEU A 356 13.29 31.07 13.05
CA LEU A 356 14.72 30.85 13.29
C LEU A 356 15.29 29.80 12.32
N THR A 357 14.53 28.75 12.02
CA THR A 357 14.89 27.70 11.06
C THR A 357 14.99 28.26 9.64
N MET A 358 14.01 29.05 9.21
CA MET A 358 14.04 29.79 7.94
C MET A 358 15.30 30.65 7.82
N ARG A 359 15.59 31.45 8.86
CA ARG A 359 16.78 32.31 8.90
C ARG A 359 18.09 31.52 8.89
N LYS A 360 18.16 30.41 9.62
CA LYS A 360 19.34 29.55 9.72
C LYS A 360 19.74 28.99 8.35
N TYR A 361 18.76 28.52 7.58
CA TYR A 361 19.00 27.89 6.27
C TYR A 361 18.81 28.84 5.08
N GLY A 362 18.41 30.10 5.33
CA GLY A 362 18.20 31.09 4.27
C GLY A 362 17.03 30.77 3.34
N VAL A 363 15.99 30.11 3.87
CA VAL A 363 14.79 29.72 3.10
C VAL A 363 13.57 30.52 3.55
N SER A 364 12.65 30.77 2.61
CA SER A 364 11.39 31.50 2.89
C SER A 364 10.19 30.57 3.10
N GLN A 365 10.37 29.27 2.92
CA GLN A 365 9.34 28.23 3.05
C GLN A 365 9.94 27.04 3.81
N ILE A 366 9.16 26.45 4.71
CA ILE A 366 9.51 25.19 5.37
C ILE A 366 8.29 24.27 5.41
N ALA A 367 8.52 22.97 5.38
CA ALA A 367 7.47 21.98 5.58
C ALA A 367 7.10 21.86 7.06
N VAL A 368 5.86 21.47 7.35
CA VAL A 368 5.44 21.03 8.68
C VAL A 368 5.20 19.54 8.60
N ALA A 369 5.91 18.75 9.40
CA ALA A 369 5.85 17.30 9.32
C ALA A 369 5.84 16.63 10.69
N LYS A 370 5.12 15.51 10.79
CA LYS A 370 5.06 14.68 12.01
C LYS A 370 6.17 13.62 11.97
N GLY A 371 7.01 13.61 13.00
CA GLY A 371 8.06 12.61 13.16
C GLY A 371 9.45 13.06 12.68
N GLU A 372 10.37 12.11 12.66
CA GLU A 372 11.77 12.34 12.28
C GLU A 372 12.09 11.71 10.93
N MET A 373 13.07 12.25 10.19
CA MET A 373 13.53 11.63 8.94
C MET A 373 13.98 10.16 9.13
N PRO A 374 13.77 9.27 8.15
CA PRO A 374 13.11 9.52 6.87
C PRO A 374 11.58 9.61 7.00
N LEU A 375 11.00 10.67 6.44
CA LEU A 375 9.56 10.90 6.43
C LEU A 375 8.90 10.23 5.20
N SER A 376 7.65 9.86 5.33
CA SER A 376 6.74 9.57 4.22
C SER A 376 6.05 10.85 3.75
N ALA A 377 5.55 10.86 2.51
CA ALA A 377 4.85 12.03 1.97
C ALA A 377 3.59 12.39 2.80
N ALA A 378 2.92 11.39 3.38
CA ALA A 378 1.75 11.57 4.21
C ALA A 378 2.05 12.21 5.59
N GLU A 379 3.31 12.16 6.04
CA GLU A 379 3.73 12.78 7.30
C GLU A 379 3.98 14.29 7.14
N VAL A 380 4.03 14.83 5.92
CA VAL A 380 4.09 16.28 5.66
C VAL A 380 2.68 16.84 5.61
N ILE A 381 2.25 17.45 6.72
CA ILE A 381 0.87 17.86 6.96
C ILE A 381 0.58 19.31 6.57
N GLY A 382 1.61 20.13 6.38
CA GLY A 382 1.45 21.56 6.22
C GLY A 382 2.71 22.27 5.73
N SER A 383 2.62 23.59 5.65
CA SER A 383 3.76 24.44 5.34
C SER A 383 3.69 25.77 6.08
N VAL A 384 4.83 26.42 6.24
CA VAL A 384 4.91 27.79 6.77
C VAL A 384 5.76 28.62 5.82
N SER A 385 5.31 29.84 5.53
CA SER A 385 6.04 30.81 4.72
C SER A 385 6.41 32.06 5.51
N GLU A 386 7.57 32.65 5.19
CA GLU A 386 8.03 33.91 5.80
C GLU A 386 6.98 35.03 5.62
N LEU A 387 6.42 35.14 4.42
CA LEU A 387 5.37 36.13 4.12
C LEU A 387 4.14 35.93 5.02
N TRP A 388 3.71 34.68 5.22
CA TRP A 388 2.57 34.37 6.08
C TRP A 388 2.87 34.73 7.54
N LEU A 389 4.03 34.34 8.06
CA LEU A 389 4.44 34.70 9.43
C LEU A 389 4.50 36.20 9.63
N MET A 390 4.99 36.96 8.63
CA MET A 390 4.95 38.42 8.68
C MET A 390 3.52 38.94 8.79
N THR A 391 2.59 38.47 7.95
CA THR A 391 1.19 38.93 8.00
C THR A 391 0.50 38.64 9.33
N GLN A 392 0.85 37.53 9.98
CA GLN A 392 0.30 37.11 11.26
C GLN A 392 0.92 37.90 12.44
N SER A 393 2.23 38.15 12.41
CA SER A 393 2.95 38.89 13.46
C SER A 393 2.51 40.35 13.61
N TYR A 394 2.03 40.99 12.54
CA TYR A 394 1.44 42.34 12.62
C TYR A 394 0.15 42.38 13.45
N GLN A 395 -0.49 41.25 13.72
CA GLN A 395 -1.76 41.17 14.46
C GLN A 395 -1.55 40.99 15.97
N SER A 396 -0.49 40.30 16.41
CA SER A 396 -0.11 40.16 17.82
C SER A 396 1.28 39.52 17.96
N ASP A 397 2.11 40.04 18.87
CA ASP A 397 3.41 39.44 19.23
C ASP A 397 3.27 38.07 19.89
N GLU A 398 2.09 37.76 20.45
CA GLU A 398 1.80 36.45 21.09
C GLU A 398 1.83 35.29 20.09
N ILE A 399 1.75 35.56 18.79
CA ILE A 399 1.77 34.52 17.76
C ILE A 399 3.09 33.78 17.69
N LEU A 400 4.21 34.44 18.08
CA LEU A 400 5.54 33.85 18.00
C LEU A 400 5.71 32.66 18.96
N ASP A 401 4.94 32.64 20.04
CA ASP A 401 5.00 31.59 21.06
C ASP A 401 3.90 30.53 20.88
N LYS A 402 3.09 30.64 19.83
CA LYS A 402 2.08 29.63 19.47
C LYS A 402 2.72 28.44 18.75
N PRO A 403 2.14 27.23 18.88
CA PRO A 403 2.46 26.09 18.05
C PRO A 403 2.29 26.40 16.55
N VAL A 404 3.12 25.78 15.71
CA VAL A 404 3.04 25.91 14.26
C VAL A 404 1.71 25.39 13.72
N GLU A 405 1.18 24.30 14.27
CA GLU A 405 -0.09 23.72 13.81
C GLU A 405 -1.30 24.67 13.88
N ASP A 406 -1.29 25.63 14.82
CA ASP A 406 -2.35 26.63 14.97
C ASP A 406 -2.37 27.66 13.84
N VAL A 407 -1.25 27.82 13.14
CA VAL A 407 -1.06 28.87 12.14
C VAL A 407 -0.58 28.34 10.79
N MET A 408 -0.25 27.05 10.66
CA MET A 408 0.31 26.51 9.42
C MET A 408 -0.65 26.69 8.23
N GLN A 409 -0.06 26.81 7.06
CA GLN A 409 -0.77 26.76 5.79
C GLN A 409 -0.93 25.30 5.34
N THR A 410 -1.74 25.07 4.31
CA THR A 410 -1.83 23.76 3.67
C THR A 410 -0.46 23.27 3.20
N ALA A 411 -0.29 21.94 3.09
CA ALA A 411 0.92 21.35 2.56
C ALA A 411 1.26 21.91 1.17
N LEU A 412 2.56 22.02 0.87
CA LEU A 412 3.02 22.43 -0.46
C LEU A 412 2.58 21.40 -1.50
N PRO A 413 2.23 21.83 -2.73
CA PRO A 413 2.02 20.88 -3.82
C PRO A 413 3.29 20.06 -4.07
N THR A 414 3.10 18.79 -4.40
CA THR A 414 4.19 17.86 -4.64
C THR A 414 4.61 17.82 -6.10
N ILE A 415 5.88 17.54 -6.34
CA ILE A 415 6.45 17.26 -7.66
C ILE A 415 7.48 16.14 -7.53
N GLY A 416 7.55 15.25 -8.51
CA GLY A 416 8.52 14.17 -8.50
C GLY A 416 9.90 14.60 -8.98
N ALA A 417 10.95 13.98 -8.43
CA ALA A 417 12.33 14.20 -8.90
C ALA A 417 12.52 13.85 -10.38
N GLY A 418 11.71 12.91 -10.90
CA GLY A 418 11.73 12.50 -12.30
C GLY A 418 10.77 13.26 -13.22
N GLU A 419 10.03 14.25 -12.72
CA GLU A 419 9.09 15.04 -13.52
C GLU A 419 9.78 16.19 -14.29
N PRO A 420 9.22 16.63 -15.43
CA PRO A 420 9.85 17.64 -16.26
C PRO A 420 9.83 19.02 -15.58
N ILE A 421 10.87 19.81 -15.85
CA ILE A 421 11.02 21.16 -15.27
C ILE A 421 9.86 22.10 -15.64
N ASP A 422 9.30 21.96 -16.84
CA ASP A 422 8.16 22.77 -17.28
C ASP A 422 6.94 22.59 -16.36
N ARG A 423 6.77 21.37 -15.80
CA ARG A 423 5.71 21.09 -14.82
C ARG A 423 5.94 21.83 -13.49
N ALA A 424 7.20 21.93 -13.05
CA ALA A 424 7.55 22.78 -11.91
C ALA A 424 7.20 24.24 -12.16
N ALA A 425 7.49 24.76 -13.36
CA ALA A 425 7.16 26.13 -13.72
C ALA A 425 5.64 26.40 -13.60
N GLU A 426 4.81 25.52 -14.16
CA GLU A 426 3.34 25.60 -14.07
C GLU A 426 2.83 25.59 -12.61
N LEU A 427 3.29 24.63 -11.80
CA LEU A 427 2.85 24.53 -10.40
C LEU A 427 3.28 25.75 -9.58
N LEU A 428 4.49 26.26 -9.85
CA LEU A 428 5.03 27.46 -9.21
C LEU A 428 4.32 28.75 -9.65
N GLU A 429 3.48 28.76 -10.69
CA GLU A 429 2.63 29.93 -10.97
C GLU A 429 1.62 30.18 -9.84
N HIS A 430 1.15 29.11 -9.21
CA HIS A 430 0.08 29.12 -8.21
C HIS A 430 0.57 28.82 -6.77
N ALA A 431 1.79 28.32 -6.61
CA ALA A 431 2.39 28.01 -5.32
C ALA A 431 3.73 28.72 -5.10
N PRO A 432 4.10 29.03 -3.85
CA PRO A 432 5.38 29.69 -3.55
C PRO A 432 6.58 28.74 -3.69
N ALA A 433 6.36 27.44 -3.46
CA ALA A 433 7.35 26.38 -3.56
C ALA A 433 6.66 25.02 -3.74
N LEU A 434 7.44 24.01 -4.13
CA LEU A 434 6.99 22.63 -4.32
C LEU A 434 7.78 21.70 -3.40
N LEU A 435 7.10 20.69 -2.85
CA LEU A 435 7.75 19.59 -2.15
C LEU A 435 8.20 18.55 -3.18
N VAL A 436 9.50 18.29 -3.28
CA VAL A 436 10.03 17.28 -4.18
C VAL A 436 9.93 15.89 -3.54
N LEU A 437 9.41 14.91 -4.27
CA LEU A 437 9.40 13.51 -3.89
C LEU A 437 10.47 12.73 -4.65
N GLU A 438 11.18 11.85 -3.97
CA GLU A 438 12.14 10.91 -4.54
C GLU A 438 11.97 9.54 -3.86
N GLY A 439 11.77 8.48 -4.64
CA GLY A 439 11.50 7.14 -4.09
C GLY A 439 10.27 7.08 -3.16
N GLY A 440 9.23 7.89 -3.43
CA GLY A 440 8.01 7.99 -2.64
C GLY A 440 8.14 8.82 -1.35
N ARG A 441 9.30 9.45 -1.11
CA ARG A 441 9.58 10.19 0.13
C ARG A 441 9.87 11.67 -0.13
N PRO A 442 9.50 12.58 0.80
CA PRO A 442 9.91 13.97 0.77
C PRO A 442 11.43 14.10 0.73
N ARG A 443 11.94 14.70 -0.35
CA ARG A 443 13.37 14.87 -0.57
C ARG A 443 13.87 16.24 -0.18
N THR A 444 13.18 17.30 -0.61
CA THR A 444 13.54 18.72 -0.42
C THR A 444 12.38 19.63 -0.85
N ILE A 445 12.53 20.95 -0.68
CA ILE A 445 11.65 21.97 -1.26
C ILE A 445 12.38 22.73 -2.37
N VAL A 446 11.68 22.96 -3.50
CA VAL A 446 12.15 23.80 -4.62
C VAL A 446 11.23 25.01 -4.81
N SER A 447 11.85 26.17 -4.99
CA SER A 447 11.16 27.45 -5.17
C SER A 447 11.35 28.01 -6.59
N ARG A 448 10.66 29.11 -6.88
CA ARG A 448 10.89 29.90 -8.11
C ARG A 448 12.34 30.32 -8.28
N THR A 449 13.04 30.63 -7.18
CA THR A 449 14.44 31.05 -7.20
C THR A 449 15.35 29.92 -7.65
N ASP A 450 15.11 28.69 -7.18
CA ASP A 450 15.87 27.51 -7.60
C ASP A 450 15.68 27.26 -9.10
N LEU A 451 14.43 27.32 -9.57
CA LEU A 451 14.09 27.16 -10.98
C LEU A 451 14.73 28.22 -11.88
N LEU A 452 14.63 29.50 -11.49
CA LEU A 452 15.25 30.60 -12.24
C LEU A 452 16.78 30.49 -12.25
N GLY A 453 17.38 30.08 -11.14
CA GLY A 453 18.82 29.85 -11.03
C GLY A 453 19.30 28.75 -11.99
N PHE A 454 18.53 27.67 -12.11
CA PHE A 454 18.82 26.57 -13.04
C PHE A 454 18.65 26.97 -14.51
N LEU A 455 17.57 27.68 -14.85
CA LEU A 455 17.26 28.10 -16.22
C LEU A 455 18.11 29.28 -16.71
N SER A 456 18.74 30.02 -15.79
CA SER A 456 19.66 31.08 -16.16
C SER A 456 20.92 30.47 -16.79
N PRO A 457 21.31 30.89 -18.01
CA PRO A 457 22.58 30.47 -18.59
C PRO A 457 23.69 30.75 -17.57
N HIS A 458 24.59 29.80 -17.34
CA HIS A 458 25.78 30.00 -16.52
C HIS A 458 26.61 31.18 -17.10
N ALA A 459 26.26 32.40 -16.70
CA ALA A 459 27.12 33.55 -16.81
C ALA A 459 28.10 33.44 -15.63
N GLU A 460 29.36 33.18 -15.97
CA GLU A 460 30.52 33.37 -15.10
C GLU A 460 30.80 32.25 -14.07
N ARG A 461 31.40 31.15 -14.56
CA ARG A 461 32.54 30.54 -13.84
C ARG A 461 33.82 31.01 -14.52
N THR A 462 34.37 32.13 -14.05
CA THR A 462 35.76 32.56 -14.30
C THR A 462 36.55 32.43 -13.02
#